data_AF-A0A2V8JK55-F1
#
_entry.id   AF-A0A2V8JK55-F1
#
_cell.length_a   1.000
_cell.length_b   1.000
_cell.length_c   1.000
_cell.angle_alpha   90.00
_cell.angle_beta   90.00
_cell.angle_gamma   90.00
#
_symmetry.space_group_name_H-M   'P 1'
#
loop_
_entity.id
_entity.type
_entity.pdbx_description
1 polymer ?
#
loop_
_entity_poly.entity_id
_entity_poly.type
_entity_poly.pdbx_seq_one_letter_code
_entity_poly.pdbx_strand_id
1 'polypeptide(L)'
;MPIKKPAKPRRFEVCNRQSSGTQQRLAGGPDAKIGDATPYLMHARKGDDMKFGWRRTIRGAMVTMTVFLLGLVAAAGQTGPDQNPQMSDVVFKNVQVLKGIPVDEFMDAMGMFASSLGYDCSSCHSPEIRNNRNAFAIETPAIQRARGMITMMNNINRTYFRGEPRVSCFTCHRANYSPEIVPSLALQYGELKEDPNAIIIFLDRQASADQVFDKYFQALGGRERLTRLTTFVATGIYSGFNTGGAEVPVEIFASTPDQRSQIIHMRAGDGVKTYDGRNGWVAEEWRPVPLVTLTGGNLAGARLEAIMSFPAAIQKAFSQWQVGSTIIDDRPVQILQGTNAGETPVNLYFDESGLLVRLVRWNKTTVGTVPTQIDYGDYREVAGIKLPFRTIVTWTDGQNTVALKDVRPNVPIDRAKFTRPAPFQRR
;
A
#
# COMPACT_ATOMS: atom_id res chain seq x y z
N MET A 1 13.69 -49.60 26.85
CA MET A 1 13.73 -48.13 26.68
C MET A 1 14.18 -47.82 25.26
N PRO A 2 13.31 -47.40 24.33
CA PRO A 2 13.76 -47.00 23.01
C PRO A 2 14.06 -45.50 22.97
N ILE A 3 15.24 -45.19 22.45
CA ILE A 3 15.83 -43.86 22.33
C ILE A 3 15.05 -43.05 21.28
N LYS A 4 14.44 -41.94 21.70
CA LYS A 4 13.77 -40.98 20.81
C LYS A 4 14.82 -40.26 19.96
N LYS A 5 14.70 -40.35 18.63
CA LYS A 5 15.43 -39.51 17.68
C LYS A 5 15.05 -38.03 17.88
N PRO A 6 15.99 -37.08 17.80
CA PRO A 6 15.68 -35.66 17.93
C PRO A 6 14.88 -35.15 16.72
N ALA A 7 13.89 -34.31 16.98
CA ALA A 7 13.07 -33.66 15.98
C ALA A 7 13.89 -32.73 15.09
N LYS A 8 13.67 -32.78 13.77
CA LYS A 8 14.27 -31.85 12.80
C LYS A 8 13.86 -30.40 13.13
N PRO A 9 14.78 -29.42 13.03
CA PRO A 9 14.44 -28.01 13.16
C PRO A 9 13.48 -27.57 12.05
N ARG A 10 12.50 -26.74 12.40
CA ARG A 10 11.50 -26.19 11.48
C ARG A 10 12.16 -25.17 10.56
N ARG A 11 11.95 -25.31 9.24
CA ARG A 11 12.33 -24.33 8.22
C ARG A 11 11.53 -23.04 8.42
N PHE A 12 12.19 -21.89 8.42
CA PHE A 12 11.53 -20.60 8.22
C PHE A 12 11.28 -20.43 6.71
N GLU A 13 10.11 -20.84 6.23
CA GLU A 13 9.64 -20.53 4.86
C GLU A 13 9.05 -19.11 4.86
N VAL A 14 9.92 -18.10 4.92
CA VAL A 14 9.50 -16.69 4.96
C VAL A 14 9.35 -16.08 3.57
N CYS A 15 9.76 -16.75 2.49
CA CYS A 15 9.68 -16.15 1.17
C CYS A 15 9.86 -17.22 0.09
N ASN A 16 8.77 -17.78 -0.43
CA ASN A 16 8.83 -18.55 -1.66
C ASN A 16 7.82 -17.94 -2.64
N ARG A 17 8.34 -17.19 -3.62
CA ARG A 17 7.57 -16.80 -4.80
C ARG A 17 7.41 -18.08 -5.61
N GLN A 18 6.22 -18.68 -5.65
CA GLN A 18 5.93 -19.74 -6.61
C GLN A 18 5.93 -19.13 -8.02
N SER A 19 7.10 -19.10 -8.66
CA SER A 19 7.20 -18.82 -10.10
C SER A 19 7.00 -20.13 -10.86
N SER A 20 5.75 -20.48 -11.18
CA SER A 20 5.46 -21.44 -12.24
C SER A 20 5.52 -20.69 -13.58
N GLY A 21 6.58 -20.90 -14.37
CA GLY A 21 6.71 -20.23 -15.67
C GLY A 21 7.96 -20.65 -16.43
N THR A 22 7.93 -21.86 -16.98
CA THR A 22 8.93 -22.40 -17.93
C THR A 22 8.96 -21.53 -19.18
N GLN A 23 10.06 -20.86 -19.44
CA GLN A 23 10.25 -20.02 -20.63
C GLN A 23 10.66 -20.91 -21.83
N GLN A 24 9.69 -21.30 -22.66
CA GLN A 24 9.96 -22.00 -23.93
C GLN A 24 10.16 -20.98 -25.06
N ARG A 25 11.32 -21.06 -25.72
CA ARG A 25 11.64 -20.37 -26.98
C ARG A 25 10.90 -21.03 -28.13
N LEU A 26 10.32 -20.23 -29.03
CA LEU A 26 9.98 -20.67 -30.38
C LEU A 26 10.43 -19.63 -31.41
N ALA A 27 10.77 -20.15 -32.59
CA ALA A 27 11.54 -19.53 -33.65
C ALA A 27 10.69 -19.15 -34.87
N GLY A 28 11.07 -18.05 -35.54
CA GLY A 28 11.19 -17.92 -37.01
C GLY A 28 9.94 -17.70 -37.90
N GLY A 29 9.99 -16.65 -38.74
CA GLY A 29 9.40 -16.62 -40.10
C GLY A 29 8.55 -15.38 -40.44
N PRO A 30 8.57 -14.85 -41.70
CA PRO A 30 8.70 -13.39 -41.92
C PRO A 30 7.58 -12.71 -42.77
N ASP A 31 7.81 -11.39 -42.99
CA ASP A 31 7.35 -10.49 -44.07
C ASP A 31 6.13 -9.57 -43.87
N ALA A 32 6.38 -8.26 -43.72
CA ALA A 32 5.59 -7.19 -44.36
C ALA A 32 6.31 -5.82 -44.32
N LYS A 33 6.13 -5.03 -45.38
CA LYS A 33 6.92 -3.87 -45.80
C LYS A 33 6.52 -2.54 -45.13
N ILE A 34 7.52 -1.64 -45.08
CA ILE A 34 7.51 -0.27 -44.55
C ILE A 34 6.82 0.71 -45.52
N GLY A 35 6.05 1.66 -44.98
CA GLY A 35 5.49 2.82 -45.67
C GLY A 35 5.59 4.09 -44.81
N ASP A 36 5.94 5.19 -45.46
CA ASP A 36 6.51 6.45 -44.94
C ASP A 36 5.67 7.27 -43.96
N ALA A 37 6.35 7.97 -43.04
CA ALA A 37 5.80 9.00 -42.17
C ALA A 37 6.48 10.36 -42.43
N THR A 38 5.67 11.37 -42.75
CA THR A 38 6.07 12.79 -42.86
C THR A 38 5.77 13.53 -41.55
N PRO A 39 6.69 14.34 -40.99
CA PRO A 39 6.48 15.00 -39.71
C PRO A 39 5.80 16.38 -39.86
N TYR A 40 4.80 16.65 -39.01
CA TYR A 40 4.21 17.98 -38.81
C TYR A 40 5.02 18.78 -37.76
N LEU A 41 5.56 19.93 -38.19
CA LEU A 41 6.19 20.95 -37.35
C LEU A 41 5.12 21.83 -36.68
N MET A 42 5.15 21.95 -35.35
CA MET A 42 4.37 22.94 -34.60
C MET A 42 5.23 24.19 -34.31
N HIS A 43 4.68 25.35 -34.66
CA HIS A 43 5.24 26.66 -34.32
C HIS A 43 4.89 27.05 -32.87
N ALA A 44 5.92 27.41 -32.10
CA ALA A 44 5.81 27.99 -30.77
C ALA A 44 5.38 29.46 -30.83
N ARG A 45 4.38 29.84 -30.03
CA ARG A 45 4.01 31.24 -29.75
C ARG A 45 4.49 31.64 -28.36
N LYS A 46 5.14 32.80 -28.33
CA LYS A 46 5.79 33.50 -27.23
C LYS A 46 4.73 34.08 -26.28
N GLY A 47 4.86 33.82 -24.98
CA GLY A 47 4.02 34.41 -23.93
C GLY A 47 4.64 35.69 -23.39
N ASP A 48 3.80 36.71 -23.22
CA ASP A 48 4.16 37.99 -22.62
C ASP A 48 3.91 37.97 -21.10
N ASP A 49 4.89 38.50 -20.36
CA ASP A 49 4.89 38.71 -18.92
C ASP A 49 3.91 39.82 -18.50
N MET A 50 3.10 39.57 -17.46
CA MET A 50 2.48 40.64 -16.68
C MET A 50 2.75 40.47 -15.19
N LYS A 51 3.53 41.41 -14.67
CA LYS A 51 3.73 41.68 -13.24
C LYS A 51 2.53 42.46 -12.73
N PHE A 52 1.95 42.08 -11.59
CA PHE A 52 1.04 42.94 -10.84
C PHE A 52 1.47 43.04 -9.38
N GLY A 53 1.49 44.28 -8.90
CA GLY A 53 2.18 44.72 -7.71
C GLY A 53 1.39 44.50 -6.42
N TRP A 54 2.14 44.20 -5.37
CA TRP A 54 1.70 44.08 -3.99
C TRP A 54 1.87 45.43 -3.29
N ARG A 55 0.78 46.04 -2.82
CA ARG A 55 0.84 47.07 -1.77
C ARG A 55 -0.40 47.03 -0.86
N ARG A 56 -0.10 46.82 0.44
CA ARG A 56 -0.64 47.46 1.67
C ARG A 56 -2.16 47.72 1.72
N THR A 57 -2.88 47.19 2.70
CA THR A 57 -3.05 47.77 4.05
C THR A 57 -3.98 46.81 4.83
N ILE A 58 -3.81 46.58 6.14
CA ILE A 58 -4.66 47.17 7.19
C ILE A 58 -3.95 47.01 8.55
N ARG A 59 -3.89 48.13 9.28
CA ARG A 59 -3.54 48.22 10.70
C ARG A 59 -4.82 48.07 11.54
N GLY A 60 -4.68 47.42 12.71
CA GLY A 60 -5.43 47.77 13.91
C GLY A 60 -6.53 46.80 14.34
N ALA A 61 -6.26 45.99 15.37
CA ALA A 61 -6.81 46.18 16.71
C ALA A 61 -6.43 44.99 17.61
N MET A 62 -5.45 45.20 18.48
CA MET A 62 -5.40 44.50 19.77
C MET A 62 -6.49 45.11 20.66
N VAL A 63 -7.13 44.25 21.47
CA VAL A 63 -7.70 44.46 22.81
C VAL A 63 -9.00 43.67 22.92
N THR A 64 -8.90 42.46 23.48
CA THR A 64 -9.83 41.87 24.46
C THR A 64 -9.33 40.47 24.82
N MET A 65 -8.27 40.45 25.63
CA MET A 65 -7.80 39.24 26.31
C MET A 65 -7.96 39.46 27.80
N THR A 66 -9.14 39.17 28.36
CA THR A 66 -9.34 38.80 29.78
C THR A 66 -10.83 38.63 30.06
N VAL A 67 -11.37 37.42 29.89
CA VAL A 67 -12.39 36.73 30.72
C VAL A 67 -12.61 35.38 30.04
N PHE A 68 -11.80 34.36 30.34
CA PHE A 68 -12.12 32.93 30.17
C PHE A 68 -11.01 32.10 30.85
N LEU A 69 -10.89 32.27 32.17
CA LEU A 69 -10.05 31.45 33.04
C LEU A 69 -10.95 30.89 34.14
N LEU A 70 -11.67 29.81 33.83
CA LEU A 70 -12.23 28.82 34.77
C LEU A 70 -13.03 27.79 33.95
N GLY A 71 -12.31 26.79 33.45
CA GLY A 71 -12.86 25.69 32.66
C GLY A 71 -11.80 24.63 32.36
N LEU A 72 -10.95 24.31 33.35
CA LEU A 72 -10.04 23.16 33.28
C LEU A 72 -10.86 21.89 33.54
N VAL A 73 -11.60 21.45 32.52
CA VAL A 73 -11.97 20.05 32.41
C VAL A 73 -10.68 19.30 32.13
N ALA A 74 -10.35 18.33 32.99
CA ALA A 74 -9.23 17.43 32.82
C ALA A 74 -9.37 16.69 31.49
N ALA A 75 -8.71 17.21 30.45
CA ALA A 75 -8.42 16.46 29.25
C ALA A 75 -7.46 15.34 29.66
N ALA A 76 -8.00 14.12 29.79
CA ALA A 76 -7.19 12.91 29.83
C ALA A 76 -6.20 12.99 28.66
N GLY A 77 -4.90 12.94 28.99
CA GLY A 77 -3.81 13.25 28.08
C GLY A 77 -3.95 12.49 26.76
N GLN A 78 -4.34 13.21 25.71
CA GLN A 78 -4.11 12.77 24.34
C GLN A 78 -2.63 12.99 24.06
N THR A 79 -1.82 11.98 24.40
CA THR A 79 -0.43 11.90 23.96
C THR A 79 -0.38 12.06 22.44
N GLY A 80 0.66 12.73 21.92
CA GLY A 80 0.95 12.86 20.48
C GLY A 80 0.93 11.51 19.74
N PRO A 81 1.10 11.49 18.41
CA PRO A 81 1.39 10.23 17.74
C PRO A 81 2.58 9.59 18.46
N ASP A 82 2.69 8.26 18.55
CA ASP A 82 3.89 7.64 19.12
C ASP A 82 5.06 7.96 18.16
N GLN A 83 5.71 9.10 18.38
CA GLN A 83 6.52 9.83 17.39
C GLN A 83 7.91 9.23 17.16
N ASN A 84 8.22 8.10 17.80
CA ASN A 84 9.55 7.51 17.70
C ASN A 84 9.48 6.15 16.99
N PRO A 85 9.23 6.14 15.67
CA PRO A 85 9.35 4.91 14.91
C PRO A 85 10.78 4.40 15.03
N GLN A 86 10.93 3.07 15.09
CA GLN A 86 12.25 2.49 15.06
C GLN A 86 12.90 2.77 13.70
N MET A 87 14.15 3.21 13.73
CA MET A 87 14.91 3.56 12.52
C MET A 87 15.73 2.37 12.03
N SER A 88 15.91 2.30 10.71
CA SER A 88 16.58 1.22 10.01
C SER A 88 17.99 0.94 10.53
N ASP A 89 18.79 1.98 10.80
CA ASP A 89 20.17 1.89 11.23
C ASP A 89 20.36 1.62 12.74
N VAL A 90 19.28 1.73 13.51
CA VAL A 90 19.24 1.30 14.92
C VAL A 90 18.89 -0.19 15.01
N VAL A 91 17.94 -0.64 14.17
CA VAL A 91 17.39 -1.99 14.21
C VAL A 91 18.21 -3.00 13.41
N PHE A 92 18.60 -2.62 12.19
CA PHE A 92 19.27 -3.51 11.26
C PHE A 92 20.78 -3.27 11.27
N LYS A 93 21.53 -4.38 11.22
CA LYS A 93 22.99 -4.33 11.15
C LYS A 93 23.44 -4.09 9.71
N ASN A 94 24.57 -3.40 9.54
CA ASN A 94 25.21 -3.15 8.24
C ASN A 94 24.34 -2.38 7.22
N VAL A 95 23.47 -1.49 7.71
CA VAL A 95 22.78 -0.50 6.87
C VAL A 95 23.76 0.62 6.53
N GLN A 96 23.91 0.95 5.24
CA GLN A 96 24.84 1.98 4.78
C GLN A 96 24.16 3.14 4.05
N VAL A 97 23.42 2.84 2.97
CA VAL A 97 22.80 3.88 2.11
C VAL A 97 21.32 4.16 2.44
N LEU A 98 20.66 3.28 3.20
CA LEU A 98 19.26 3.41 3.62
C LEU A 98 19.15 3.67 5.14
N LYS A 99 20.06 4.47 5.70
CA LYS A 99 20.05 4.85 7.12
C LYS A 99 18.99 5.91 7.40
N GLY A 100 18.50 5.99 8.63
CA GLY A 100 17.62 7.07 9.10
C GLY A 100 16.21 7.05 8.51
N ILE A 101 15.79 5.94 7.89
CA ILE A 101 14.41 5.73 7.46
C ILE A 101 13.68 4.81 8.44
N PRO A 102 12.35 4.97 8.63
CA PRO A 102 11.56 4.06 9.45
C PRO A 102 11.68 2.59 9.02
N VAL A 103 11.59 1.67 9.98
CA VAL A 103 11.68 0.22 9.72
C VAL A 103 10.65 -0.26 8.69
N ASP A 104 9.43 0.28 8.70
CA ASP A 104 8.40 -0.11 7.73
C ASP A 104 8.72 0.40 6.31
N GLU A 105 9.21 1.63 6.16
CA GLU A 105 9.70 2.14 4.87
C GLU A 105 10.92 1.33 4.37
N PHE A 106 11.83 0.94 5.26
CA PHE A 106 12.96 0.07 4.91
C PHE A 106 12.49 -1.27 4.34
N MET A 107 11.44 -1.86 4.91
CA MET A 107 10.87 -3.11 4.40
C MET A 107 10.17 -2.89 3.04
N ASP A 108 9.46 -1.78 2.86
CA ASP A 108 8.90 -1.41 1.55
C ASP A 108 10.00 -1.27 0.48
N ALA A 109 11.16 -0.69 0.83
CA ALA A 109 12.31 -0.61 -0.07
C ALA A 109 12.85 -2.00 -0.46
N MET A 110 12.87 -2.98 0.46
CA MET A 110 13.24 -4.36 0.12
C MET A 110 12.25 -4.98 -0.86
N GLY A 111 10.95 -4.77 -0.64
CA GLY A 111 9.90 -5.20 -1.59
C GLY A 111 10.06 -4.53 -2.96
N MET A 112 10.44 -3.25 -3.00
CA MET A 112 10.74 -2.53 -4.24
C MET A 112 11.92 -3.14 -5.00
N PHE A 113 12.98 -3.59 -4.31
CA PHE A 113 14.09 -4.29 -4.96
C PHE A 113 13.65 -5.64 -5.53
N ALA A 114 12.92 -6.44 -4.74
CA ALA A 114 12.43 -7.74 -5.17
C ALA A 114 11.55 -7.62 -6.42
N SER A 115 10.59 -6.69 -6.41
CA SER A 115 9.69 -6.44 -7.55
C SER A 115 10.43 -5.88 -8.78
N SER A 116 11.45 -5.05 -8.57
CA SER A 116 12.25 -4.48 -9.66
C SER A 116 13.14 -5.50 -10.35
N LEU A 117 13.75 -6.41 -9.59
CA LEU A 117 14.73 -7.39 -10.09
C LEU A 117 14.08 -8.72 -10.50
N GLY A 118 12.84 -8.97 -10.07
CA GLY A 118 12.19 -10.26 -10.23
C GLY A 118 12.72 -11.35 -9.27
N TYR A 119 13.47 -10.96 -8.24
CA TYR A 119 14.18 -11.83 -7.31
C TYR A 119 13.44 -12.07 -5.99
N ASP A 120 13.88 -13.11 -5.26
CA ASP A 120 13.52 -13.30 -3.86
C ASP A 120 14.60 -12.72 -2.91
N CYS A 121 14.34 -12.75 -1.60
CA CYS A 121 15.29 -12.23 -0.61
C CYS A 121 16.64 -12.96 -0.64
N SER A 122 16.65 -14.28 -0.88
CA SER A 122 17.87 -15.11 -0.88
C SER A 122 18.72 -14.97 -2.13
N SER A 123 18.19 -14.30 -3.16
CA SER A 123 18.94 -13.96 -4.37
C SER A 123 19.88 -12.77 -4.13
N CYS A 124 19.53 -11.89 -3.19
CA CYS A 124 20.34 -10.72 -2.82
C CYS A 124 21.10 -10.90 -1.50
N HIS A 125 20.45 -11.48 -0.49
CA HIS A 125 21.04 -11.75 0.82
C HIS A 125 21.65 -13.16 0.90
N SER A 126 22.48 -13.41 1.91
CA SER A 126 23.08 -14.74 2.14
C SER A 126 22.02 -15.85 2.17
N PRO A 127 22.24 -17.03 1.54
CA PRO A 127 21.31 -18.16 1.62
C PRO A 127 21.00 -18.62 3.06
N GLU A 128 21.86 -18.28 4.02
CA GLU A 128 21.68 -18.57 5.44
C GLU A 128 20.50 -17.82 6.07
N ILE A 129 19.93 -16.79 5.42
CA ILE A 129 18.73 -16.09 5.91
C ILE A 129 17.55 -17.03 6.19
N ARG A 130 17.54 -18.20 5.54
CA ARG A 130 16.52 -19.24 5.72
C ARG A 130 16.46 -19.80 7.13
N ASN A 131 17.56 -19.74 7.88
CA ASN A 131 17.64 -20.28 9.25
C ASN A 131 18.30 -19.31 10.25
N ASN A 132 18.93 -18.23 9.77
CA ASN A 132 19.65 -17.29 10.60
C ASN A 132 19.27 -15.85 10.24
N ARG A 133 18.45 -15.20 11.07
CA ARG A 133 18.04 -13.81 10.83
C ARG A 133 19.22 -12.83 10.82
N ASN A 134 20.31 -13.12 11.54
CA ASN A 134 21.50 -12.27 11.50
C ASN A 134 22.21 -12.30 10.14
N ALA A 135 21.98 -13.34 9.32
CA ALA A 135 22.59 -13.46 8.00
C ALA A 135 22.11 -12.39 7.01
N PHE A 136 21.00 -11.69 7.29
CA PHE A 136 20.59 -10.53 6.50
C PHE A 136 21.64 -9.41 6.48
N ALA A 137 22.50 -9.33 7.51
CA ALA A 137 23.57 -8.35 7.62
C ALA A 137 24.87 -8.75 6.89
N ILE A 138 24.96 -10.01 6.44
CA ILE A 138 26.12 -10.49 5.69
C ILE A 138 26.14 -9.77 4.34
N GLU A 139 27.26 -9.10 4.09
CA GLU A 139 27.47 -8.44 2.82
C GLU A 139 27.69 -9.45 1.70
N THR A 140 27.01 -9.25 0.59
CA THR A 140 27.17 -10.03 -0.65
C THR A 140 27.59 -9.10 -1.78
N PRO A 141 28.18 -9.63 -2.88
CA PRO A 141 28.45 -8.83 -4.08
C PRO A 141 27.20 -8.13 -4.64
N ALA A 142 26.04 -8.79 -4.54
CA ALA A 142 24.75 -8.21 -4.95
C ALA A 142 24.38 -6.99 -4.09
N ILE A 143 24.54 -7.07 -2.76
CA ILE A 143 24.29 -5.94 -1.85
C ILE A 143 25.25 -4.78 -2.15
N GLN A 144 26.54 -5.04 -2.35
CA GLN A 144 27.51 -4.00 -2.70
C GLN A 144 27.13 -3.30 -4.01
N ARG A 145 26.73 -4.07 -5.03
CA ARG A 145 26.26 -3.50 -6.30
C ARG A 145 25.00 -2.66 -6.12
N ALA A 146 24.03 -3.14 -5.35
CA ALA A 146 22.78 -2.43 -5.08
C ALA A 146 23.04 -1.07 -4.40
N ARG A 147 23.98 -0.99 -3.44
CA ARG A 147 24.37 0.28 -2.80
C ARG A 147 24.90 1.30 -3.82
N GLY A 148 25.74 0.85 -4.76
CA GLY A 148 26.20 1.69 -5.86
C GLY A 148 25.05 2.18 -6.76
N MET A 149 24.09 1.30 -7.05
CA MET A 149 22.92 1.62 -7.86
C MET A 149 21.99 2.63 -7.19
N ILE A 150 21.80 2.53 -5.87
CA ILE A 150 21.00 3.50 -5.10
C ILE A 150 21.63 4.89 -5.20
N THR A 151 22.94 4.99 -5.03
CA THR A 151 23.67 6.26 -5.19
C THR A 151 23.54 6.82 -6.61
N MET A 152 23.66 5.96 -7.63
CA MET A 152 23.50 6.36 -9.04
C MET A 152 22.10 6.89 -9.32
N MET A 153 21.06 6.14 -8.95
CA MET A 153 19.66 6.51 -9.12
C MET A 153 19.34 7.83 -8.40
N ASN A 154 19.76 7.97 -7.14
CA ASN A 154 19.57 9.20 -6.37
C ASN A 154 20.29 10.40 -7.02
N ASN A 155 21.49 10.18 -7.58
CA ASN A 155 22.20 11.22 -8.31
C ASN A 155 21.42 11.63 -9.57
N ILE A 156 20.93 10.68 -10.37
CA ILE A 156 20.13 10.97 -11.57
C ILE A 156 18.90 11.82 -11.21
N ASN A 157 18.14 11.42 -10.19
CA ASN A 157 16.97 12.17 -9.73
C ASN A 157 17.33 13.58 -9.25
N ARG A 158 18.39 13.71 -8.45
CA ARG A 158 18.84 15.02 -7.96
C ARG A 158 19.28 15.94 -9.09
N THR A 159 20.10 15.42 -10.00
CA THR A 159 20.77 16.19 -11.05
C THR A 159 19.82 16.58 -12.18
N TYR A 160 18.97 15.66 -12.63
CA TYR A 160 18.16 15.85 -13.84
C TYR A 160 16.67 16.05 -13.57
N PHE A 161 16.18 15.67 -12.38
CA PHE A 161 14.76 15.74 -12.03
C PHE A 161 14.49 16.61 -10.81
N ARG A 162 15.44 17.49 -10.42
CA ARG A 162 15.31 18.41 -9.27
C ARG A 162 15.00 17.69 -7.95
N GLY A 163 15.45 16.43 -7.82
CA GLY A 163 15.19 15.59 -6.66
C GLY A 163 13.88 14.81 -6.72
N GLU A 164 13.03 15.03 -7.73
CA GLU A 164 11.82 14.23 -7.91
C GLU A 164 12.17 12.76 -8.22
N PRO A 165 11.49 11.77 -7.62
CA PRO A 165 11.79 10.35 -7.78
C PRO A 165 11.25 9.82 -9.12
N ARG A 166 11.81 10.31 -10.23
CA ARG A 166 11.40 9.96 -11.61
C ARG A 166 12.08 8.69 -12.11
N VAL A 167 13.28 8.41 -11.64
CA VAL A 167 14.05 7.19 -11.91
C VAL A 167 14.04 6.33 -10.66
N SER A 168 13.71 5.05 -10.82
CA SER A 168 13.70 4.06 -9.73
C SER A 168 14.40 2.79 -10.20
N CYS A 169 14.56 1.82 -9.30
CA CYS A 169 15.05 0.50 -9.71
C CYS A 169 14.17 -0.11 -10.82
N PHE A 170 12.84 0.07 -10.72
CA PHE A 170 11.89 -0.49 -11.69
C PHE A 170 11.95 0.20 -13.07
N THR A 171 12.30 1.50 -13.14
CA THR A 171 12.41 2.18 -14.46
C THR A 171 13.50 1.56 -15.33
N CYS A 172 14.58 1.06 -14.72
CA CYS A 172 15.66 0.40 -15.43
C CYS A 172 15.45 -1.11 -15.55
N HIS A 173 15.09 -1.78 -14.45
CA HIS A 173 15.06 -3.24 -14.40
C HIS A 173 13.76 -3.85 -14.93
N ARG A 174 12.59 -3.24 -14.69
CA ARG A 174 11.28 -3.72 -15.17
C ARG A 174 11.01 -5.21 -14.90
N ALA A 175 11.28 -5.66 -13.68
CA ALA A 175 11.21 -7.06 -13.24
C ALA A 175 12.22 -8.01 -13.94
N ASN A 176 13.27 -7.46 -14.55
CA ASN A 176 14.41 -8.20 -15.10
C ASN A 176 15.66 -7.93 -14.25
N TYR A 177 16.40 -8.97 -13.94
CA TYR A 177 17.64 -8.87 -13.16
C TYR A 177 18.66 -7.94 -13.82
N SER A 178 18.79 -8.00 -15.15
CA SER A 178 19.64 -7.10 -15.91
C SER A 178 18.75 -6.19 -16.78
N PRO A 179 18.95 -4.86 -16.76
CA PRO A 179 18.24 -3.97 -17.67
C PRO A 179 18.49 -4.37 -19.13
N GLU A 180 17.41 -4.56 -19.89
CA GLU A 180 17.51 -4.81 -21.33
C GLU A 180 17.95 -3.52 -22.04
N ILE A 181 19.04 -3.60 -22.81
CA ILE A 181 19.60 -2.45 -23.55
C ILE A 181 19.22 -2.45 -25.03
N VAL A 182 18.56 -3.52 -25.49
CA VAL A 182 18.08 -3.66 -26.87
C VAL A 182 16.55 -3.73 -26.84
N PRO A 183 15.84 -2.98 -27.70
CA PRO A 183 14.39 -3.10 -27.82
C PRO A 183 13.95 -4.52 -28.17
N SER A 184 12.85 -4.97 -27.56
CA SER A 184 12.24 -6.27 -27.89
C SER A 184 11.16 -6.09 -28.96
N LEU A 185 11.35 -6.73 -30.12
CA LEU A 185 10.34 -6.73 -31.19
C LEU A 185 9.04 -7.42 -30.75
N ALA A 186 9.13 -8.39 -29.82
CA ALA A 186 7.96 -9.02 -29.24
C ALA A 186 7.16 -8.06 -28.34
N LEU A 187 7.83 -7.11 -27.66
CA LEU A 187 7.13 -6.03 -26.95
C LEU A 187 6.57 -4.97 -27.91
N GLN A 188 7.28 -4.70 -29.02
CA GLN A 188 6.88 -3.67 -29.99
C GLN A 188 5.68 -4.09 -30.85
N TYR A 189 5.63 -5.35 -31.28
CA TYR A 189 4.58 -5.88 -32.17
C TYR A 189 3.64 -6.85 -31.47
N GLY A 190 3.81 -7.07 -30.16
CA GLY A 190 2.91 -7.88 -29.34
C GLY A 190 1.65 -7.12 -28.94
N GLU A 191 0.74 -7.83 -28.26
CA GLU A 191 -0.44 -7.23 -27.66
C GLU A 191 -0.02 -6.26 -26.54
N LEU A 192 -0.54 -5.03 -26.58
CA LEU A 192 -0.31 -4.05 -25.54
C LEU A 192 -1.04 -4.50 -24.27
N LYS A 193 -0.27 -4.93 -23.27
CA LYS A 193 -0.80 -5.23 -21.95
C LYS A 193 -0.87 -3.95 -21.13
N GLU A 194 -2.07 -3.40 -20.99
CA GLU A 194 -2.31 -2.31 -20.05
C GLU A 194 -2.27 -2.82 -18.61
N ASP A 195 -1.62 -2.06 -17.72
CA ASP A 195 -1.71 -2.29 -16.29
C ASP A 195 -2.90 -1.49 -15.75
N PRO A 196 -4.01 -2.13 -15.32
CA PRO A 196 -5.15 -1.41 -14.76
C PRO A 196 -4.78 -0.66 -13.47
N ASN A 197 -3.66 -1.00 -12.84
CA ASN A 197 -3.14 -0.37 -11.65
C ASN A 197 -2.08 0.71 -11.97
N ALA A 198 -2.04 1.24 -13.18
CA ALA A 198 -1.19 2.39 -13.47
C ALA A 198 -1.58 3.60 -12.59
N ILE A 199 -0.56 4.30 -12.06
CA ILE A 199 -0.77 5.55 -11.30
C ILE A 199 -1.41 6.62 -12.17
N ILE A 200 -0.98 6.71 -13.43
CA ILE A 200 -1.55 7.65 -14.39
C ILE A 200 -2.77 6.98 -15.01
N ILE A 201 -3.94 7.58 -14.79
CA ILE A 201 -5.21 7.08 -15.32
C ILE A 201 -5.56 7.76 -16.64
N PHE A 202 -6.30 7.06 -17.49
CA PHE A 202 -6.97 7.67 -18.63
C PHE A 202 -8.24 8.37 -18.15
N LEU A 203 -8.32 9.69 -18.36
CA LEU A 203 -9.41 10.50 -17.84
C LEU A 203 -10.70 10.27 -18.63
N ASP A 204 -11.75 9.95 -17.89
CA ASP A 204 -13.12 9.98 -18.40
C ASP A 204 -13.70 11.37 -18.10
N ARG A 205 -13.92 12.16 -19.15
CA ARG A 205 -14.45 13.52 -19.05
C ARG A 205 -15.98 13.57 -19.08
N GLN A 206 -16.64 12.45 -19.28
CA GLN A 206 -18.10 12.37 -19.38
C GLN A 206 -18.75 12.08 -18.02
N ALA A 207 -18.03 11.41 -17.12
CA ALA A 207 -18.50 11.11 -15.78
C ALA A 207 -17.96 12.10 -14.72
N SER A 208 -18.78 12.38 -13.70
CA SER A 208 -18.35 13.13 -12.51
C SER A 208 -18.12 12.21 -11.32
N ALA A 209 -17.18 12.57 -10.43
CA ALA A 209 -16.90 11.78 -9.24
C ALA A 209 -18.14 11.60 -8.34
N ASP A 210 -18.99 12.62 -8.25
CA ASP A 210 -20.23 12.57 -7.47
C ASP A 210 -21.19 11.52 -8.00
N GLN A 211 -21.34 11.39 -9.33
CA GLN A 211 -22.18 10.35 -9.93
C GLN A 211 -21.69 8.93 -9.59
N VAL A 212 -20.38 8.71 -9.63
CA VAL A 212 -19.78 7.42 -9.30
C VAL A 212 -19.98 7.10 -7.81
N PHE A 213 -19.75 8.07 -6.93
CA PHE A 213 -19.98 7.90 -5.50
C PHE A 213 -21.45 7.68 -5.16
N ASP A 214 -22.38 8.39 -5.78
CA ASP A 214 -23.80 8.20 -5.54
C ASP A 214 -24.25 6.81 -5.98
N LYS A 215 -23.78 6.33 -7.13
CA LYS A 215 -24.00 4.94 -7.57
C LYS A 215 -23.43 3.94 -6.56
N TYR A 216 -22.22 4.17 -6.07
CA TYR A 216 -21.58 3.31 -5.07
C TYR A 216 -22.36 3.26 -3.76
N PHE A 217 -22.70 4.41 -3.18
CA PHE A 217 -23.45 4.46 -1.93
C PHE A 217 -24.85 3.88 -2.08
N GLN A 218 -25.49 4.06 -3.24
CA GLN A 218 -26.76 3.42 -3.54
C GLN A 218 -26.61 1.88 -3.62
N ALA A 219 -25.59 1.38 -4.31
CA ALA A 219 -25.31 -0.05 -4.43
C ALA A 219 -25.05 -0.74 -3.08
N LEU A 220 -24.47 -0.01 -2.12
CA LEU A 220 -24.25 -0.48 -0.75
C LEU A 220 -25.50 -0.43 0.15
N GLY A 221 -26.61 0.18 -0.27
CA GLY A 221 -27.85 0.26 0.53
C GLY A 221 -28.32 1.68 0.87
N GLY A 222 -27.63 2.71 0.38
CA GLY A 222 -27.97 4.14 0.51
C GLY A 222 -27.19 4.87 1.62
N ARG A 223 -26.86 6.15 1.39
CA ARG A 223 -26.04 6.98 2.30
C ARG A 223 -26.57 7.01 3.75
N GLU A 224 -27.88 7.15 3.93
CA GLU A 224 -28.51 7.19 5.26
C GLU A 224 -28.32 5.87 6.02
N ARG A 225 -28.40 4.72 5.35
CA ARG A 225 -28.20 3.43 6.03
C ARG A 225 -26.74 3.24 6.43
N LEU A 226 -25.82 3.69 5.59
CA LEU A 226 -24.38 3.58 5.84
C LEU A 226 -23.95 4.35 7.10
N THR A 227 -24.57 5.49 7.40
CA THR A 227 -24.24 6.26 8.63
C THR A 227 -24.75 5.61 9.91
N ARG A 228 -25.63 4.61 9.82
CA ARG A 228 -26.14 3.85 10.99
C ARG A 228 -25.21 2.74 11.45
N LEU A 229 -24.21 2.37 10.64
CA LEU A 229 -23.16 1.45 11.07
C LEU A 229 -22.08 2.25 11.81
N THR A 230 -21.99 2.08 13.13
CA THR A 230 -21.02 2.80 13.97
C THR A 230 -19.89 1.89 14.45
N THR A 231 -20.17 0.61 14.61
CA THR A 231 -19.19 -0.41 14.99
C THR A 231 -19.49 -1.73 14.30
N PHE A 232 -18.51 -2.61 14.18
CA PHE A 232 -18.78 -4.04 13.96
C PHE A 232 -17.64 -4.91 14.49
N VAL A 233 -18.00 -6.15 14.81
CA VAL A 233 -17.05 -7.24 15.03
C VAL A 233 -17.28 -8.29 13.96
N ALA A 234 -16.24 -8.62 13.19
CA ALA A 234 -16.28 -9.66 12.19
C ALA A 234 -15.35 -10.82 12.57
N THR A 235 -15.76 -12.03 12.21
CA THR A 235 -14.92 -13.24 12.34
C THR A 235 -14.82 -13.93 11.00
N GLY A 236 -13.72 -14.62 10.75
CA GLY A 236 -13.51 -15.30 9.49
C GLY A 236 -12.24 -16.12 9.46
N ILE A 237 -11.77 -16.36 8.24
CA ILE A 237 -10.55 -17.08 7.91
C ILE A 237 -9.57 -16.12 7.24
N TYR A 238 -8.31 -16.26 7.59
CA TYR A 238 -7.18 -15.58 7.00
C TYR A 238 -6.20 -16.62 6.44
N SER A 239 -5.68 -16.38 5.24
CA SER A 239 -4.67 -17.24 4.61
C SER A 239 -3.79 -16.43 3.65
N GLY A 240 -2.62 -16.95 3.31
CA GLY A 240 -1.72 -16.33 2.34
C GLY A 240 -0.24 -16.45 2.69
N PHE A 241 0.52 -15.44 2.33
CA PHE A 241 1.98 -15.40 2.42
C PHE A 241 2.51 -15.74 3.82
N ASN A 242 2.08 -15.02 4.85
CA ASN A 242 2.60 -15.17 6.22
C ASN A 242 2.07 -16.41 6.95
N THR A 243 1.12 -17.15 6.36
CA THR A 243 0.61 -18.42 6.90
C THR A 243 1.13 -19.63 6.12
N GLY A 244 1.92 -19.41 5.05
CA GLY A 244 2.31 -20.47 4.12
C GLY A 244 1.10 -21.11 3.42
N GLY A 245 0.02 -20.34 3.24
CA GLY A 245 -1.25 -20.81 2.68
C GLY A 245 -2.18 -21.52 3.68
N ALA A 246 -1.77 -21.71 4.93
CA ALA A 246 -2.65 -22.29 5.94
C ALA A 246 -3.82 -21.33 6.28
N GLU A 247 -5.01 -21.89 6.45
CA GLU A 247 -6.17 -21.16 6.93
C GLU A 247 -6.13 -21.05 8.46
N VAL A 248 -6.21 -19.81 8.97
CA VAL A 248 -6.24 -19.51 10.40
C VAL A 248 -7.38 -18.57 10.74
N PRO A 249 -7.94 -18.63 11.97
CA PRO A 249 -9.01 -17.72 12.36
C PRO A 249 -8.54 -16.25 12.39
N VAL A 250 -9.45 -15.34 12.02
CA VAL A 250 -9.24 -13.89 12.14
C VAL A 250 -10.45 -13.23 12.79
N GLU A 251 -10.18 -12.25 13.66
CA GLU A 251 -11.15 -11.31 14.20
C GLU A 251 -10.84 -9.89 13.72
N ILE A 252 -11.87 -9.14 13.34
CA ILE A 252 -11.76 -7.72 12.96
C ILE A 252 -12.71 -6.91 13.83
N PHE A 253 -12.19 -5.84 14.40
CA PHE A 253 -12.93 -4.84 15.16
C PHE A 253 -12.85 -3.53 14.42
N ALA A 254 -13.97 -2.85 14.22
CA ALA A 254 -14.01 -1.54 13.61
C ALA A 254 -14.95 -0.61 14.37
N SER A 255 -14.57 0.66 14.50
CA SER A 255 -15.38 1.71 15.12
C SER A 255 -15.23 3.02 14.35
N THR A 256 -16.34 3.72 14.12
CA THR A 256 -16.31 5.07 13.53
C THR A 256 -15.53 6.05 14.42
N PRO A 257 -14.93 7.11 13.84
CA PRO A 257 -14.91 7.41 12.41
C PRO A 257 -13.92 6.54 11.60
N ASP A 258 -12.84 6.06 12.20
CA ASP A 258 -11.74 5.42 11.49
C ASP A 258 -10.83 4.56 12.40
N GLN A 259 -11.38 3.84 13.37
CA GLN A 259 -10.60 2.88 14.17
C GLN A 259 -10.78 1.46 13.64
N ARG A 260 -9.68 0.70 13.55
CA ARG A 260 -9.70 -0.69 13.08
C ARG A 260 -8.62 -1.53 13.75
N SER A 261 -8.96 -2.74 14.14
CA SER A 261 -8.03 -3.75 14.65
C SER A 261 -8.29 -5.09 14.00
N GLN A 262 -7.24 -5.81 13.64
CA GLN A 262 -7.28 -7.14 13.06
C GLN A 262 -6.37 -8.06 13.88
N ILE A 263 -6.94 -9.18 14.33
CA ILE A 263 -6.25 -10.20 15.13
C ILE A 263 -6.26 -11.50 14.33
N ILE A 264 -5.09 -12.01 13.99
CA ILE A 264 -4.89 -13.27 13.26
C ILE A 264 -4.38 -14.31 14.25
N HIS A 265 -5.15 -15.38 14.45
CA HIS A 265 -4.84 -16.41 15.45
C HIS A 265 -3.90 -17.47 14.89
N MET A 266 -2.59 -17.22 14.92
CA MET A 266 -1.59 -18.16 14.45
C MET A 266 -1.14 -19.13 15.55
N ARG A 267 -0.59 -20.28 15.14
CA ARG A 267 -0.04 -21.28 16.09
C ARG A 267 1.07 -20.72 16.99
N ALA A 268 1.86 -19.76 16.48
CA ALA A 268 2.96 -19.14 17.23
C ALA A 268 2.47 -18.10 18.25
N GLY A 269 1.26 -17.57 18.08
CA GLY A 269 0.69 -16.47 18.83
C GLY A 269 -0.15 -15.57 17.93
N ASP A 270 -0.91 -14.66 18.52
CA ASP A 270 -1.75 -13.73 17.77
C ASP A 270 -0.90 -12.70 17.03
N GLY A 271 -1.17 -12.51 15.73
CA GLY A 271 -0.70 -11.37 14.96
C GLY A 271 -1.73 -10.25 15.03
N VAL A 272 -1.30 -9.02 15.36
CA VAL A 272 -2.21 -7.89 15.55
C VAL A 272 -1.79 -6.71 14.69
N LYS A 273 -2.73 -6.18 13.89
CA LYS A 273 -2.61 -4.88 13.20
C LYS A 273 -3.70 -3.96 13.72
N THR A 274 -3.30 -2.80 14.23
CA THR A 274 -4.23 -1.82 14.81
C THR A 274 -3.99 -0.44 14.21
N TYR A 275 -5.07 0.28 13.94
CA TYR A 275 -5.10 1.72 13.71
C TYR A 275 -6.11 2.36 14.67
N ASP A 276 -5.65 3.31 15.47
CA ASP A 276 -6.43 3.91 16.58
C ASP A 276 -7.20 5.17 16.18
N GLY A 277 -7.26 5.50 14.88
CA GLY A 277 -7.76 6.78 14.36
C GLY A 277 -6.66 7.84 14.17
N ARG A 278 -5.42 7.54 14.56
CA ARG A 278 -4.28 8.46 14.42
C ARG A 278 -2.96 7.75 14.12
N ASN A 279 -2.65 6.72 14.88
CA ASN A 279 -1.45 5.90 14.84
C ASN A 279 -1.79 4.48 14.38
N GLY A 280 -0.79 3.79 13.84
CA GLY A 280 -0.93 2.42 13.42
C GLY A 280 0.24 1.57 13.90
N TRP A 281 -0.02 0.31 14.21
CA TRP A 281 1.01 -0.65 14.62
C TRP A 281 0.72 -2.04 14.06
N VAL A 282 1.79 -2.82 13.90
CA VAL A 282 1.74 -4.23 13.53
C VAL A 282 2.67 -5.04 14.43
N ALA A 283 2.13 -6.05 15.09
CA ALA A 283 2.85 -7.02 15.90
C ALA A 283 2.58 -8.42 15.35
N GLU A 284 3.51 -8.97 14.58
CA GLU A 284 3.37 -10.28 13.93
C GLU A 284 4.72 -11.01 13.92
N GLU A 285 4.69 -12.35 13.93
CA GLU A 285 5.88 -13.21 14.02
C GLU A 285 6.96 -12.90 12.96
N TRP A 286 6.52 -12.68 11.72
CA TRP A 286 7.39 -12.56 10.55
C TRP A 286 8.04 -11.17 10.41
N ARG A 287 7.57 -10.18 11.17
CA ARG A 287 8.08 -8.81 11.11
C ARG A 287 9.52 -8.73 11.61
N PRO A 288 10.33 -7.79 11.09
CA PRO A 288 11.73 -7.66 11.48
C PRO A 288 11.93 -7.38 12.97
N VAL A 289 10.98 -6.65 13.57
CA VAL A 289 10.92 -6.34 15.00
C VAL A 289 9.59 -6.83 15.60
N PRO A 290 9.54 -7.12 16.92
CA PRO A 290 8.32 -7.57 17.58
C PRO A 290 7.11 -6.63 17.46
N LEU A 291 7.35 -5.33 17.27
CA LEU A 291 6.32 -4.31 17.10
C LEU A 291 6.80 -3.24 16.13
N VAL A 292 6.09 -3.08 15.02
CA VAL A 292 6.36 -2.05 14.01
C VAL A 292 5.33 -0.93 14.19
N THR A 293 5.79 0.30 14.36
CA THR A 293 4.95 1.49 14.21
C THR A 293 4.83 1.84 12.73
N LEU A 294 3.61 1.99 12.23
CA LEU A 294 3.35 2.36 10.84
C LEU A 294 3.59 3.85 10.64
N THR A 295 4.25 4.20 9.54
CA THR A 295 4.62 5.57 9.19
C THR A 295 4.23 5.90 7.74
N GLY A 296 4.27 7.18 7.38
CA GLY A 296 4.08 7.65 6.00
C GLY A 296 2.90 7.00 5.28
N GLY A 297 3.15 6.47 4.08
CA GLY A 297 2.14 5.79 3.27
C GLY A 297 1.54 4.54 3.92
N ASN A 298 2.28 3.83 4.79
CA ASN A 298 1.74 2.68 5.52
C ASN A 298 0.73 3.08 6.59
N LEU A 299 0.97 4.19 7.29
CA LEU A 299 0.00 4.77 8.21
C LEU A 299 -1.23 5.29 7.47
N ALA A 300 -1.03 5.98 6.34
CA ALA A 300 -2.13 6.43 5.47
C ALA A 300 -2.95 5.26 4.93
N GLY A 301 -2.31 4.14 4.60
CA GLY A 301 -2.96 2.90 4.20
C GLY A 301 -3.80 2.27 5.32
N ALA A 302 -3.29 2.24 6.55
CA ALA A 302 -4.05 1.75 7.70
C ALA A 302 -5.28 2.62 8.00
N ARG A 303 -5.13 3.95 7.90
CA ARG A 303 -6.25 4.91 7.95
C ARG A 303 -7.29 4.61 6.86
N LEU A 304 -6.84 4.41 5.63
CA LEU A 304 -7.72 4.13 4.49
C LEU A 304 -8.50 2.82 4.68
N GLU A 305 -7.85 1.74 5.13
CA GLU A 305 -8.54 0.49 5.48
C GLU A 305 -9.61 0.68 6.57
N ALA A 306 -9.34 1.54 7.56
CA ALA A 306 -10.30 1.87 8.61
C ALA A 306 -11.47 2.72 8.07
N ILE A 307 -11.21 3.72 7.24
CA ILE A 307 -12.26 4.50 6.54
C ILE A 307 -13.11 3.60 5.66
N MET A 308 -12.50 2.65 4.94
CA MET A 308 -13.23 1.71 4.08
C MET A 308 -14.11 0.71 4.84
N SER A 309 -13.89 0.56 6.15
CA SER A 309 -14.82 -0.16 7.04
C SER A 309 -16.14 0.60 7.22
N PHE A 310 -16.15 1.92 6.97
CA PHE A 310 -17.31 2.82 7.04
C PHE A 310 -17.36 3.72 5.78
N PRO A 311 -17.71 3.15 4.61
CA PRO A 311 -17.41 3.74 3.31
C PRO A 311 -18.05 5.12 3.07
N ALA A 312 -19.08 5.52 3.82
CA ALA A 312 -19.68 6.85 3.72
C ALA A 312 -18.69 8.02 3.89
N ALA A 313 -17.56 7.80 4.57
CA ALA A 313 -16.54 8.82 4.79
C ALA A 313 -15.56 8.99 3.61
N ILE A 314 -15.49 8.03 2.67
CA ILE A 314 -14.41 7.97 1.67
C ILE A 314 -14.35 9.19 0.76
N GLN A 315 -15.50 9.69 0.30
CA GLN A 315 -15.58 10.85 -0.62
C GLN A 315 -14.96 12.10 0.00
N LYS A 316 -15.04 12.25 1.33
CA LYS A 316 -14.50 13.38 2.10
C LYS A 316 -13.04 13.15 2.54
N ALA A 317 -12.49 11.96 2.34
CA ALA A 317 -11.13 11.62 2.75
C ALA A 317 -10.05 12.24 1.85
N PHE A 318 -10.44 12.70 0.65
CA PHE A 318 -9.58 13.31 -0.35
C PHE A 318 -10.10 14.69 -0.77
N SER A 319 -9.19 15.62 -1.08
CA SER A 319 -9.54 16.98 -1.48
C SER A 319 -9.84 17.13 -2.97
N GLN A 320 -9.35 16.21 -3.80
CA GLN A 320 -9.59 16.20 -5.23
C GLN A 320 -9.87 14.78 -5.72
N TRP A 321 -10.72 14.69 -6.74
CA TRP A 321 -11.08 13.45 -7.42
C TRP A 321 -10.94 13.61 -8.92
N GLN A 322 -10.31 12.64 -9.56
CA GLN A 322 -10.31 12.48 -11.01
C GLN A 322 -11.04 11.19 -11.36
N VAL A 323 -11.79 11.22 -12.47
CA VAL A 323 -12.51 10.05 -12.98
C VAL A 323 -11.76 9.49 -14.17
N GLY A 324 -11.64 8.17 -14.20
CA GLY A 324 -11.08 7.44 -15.33
C GLY A 324 -11.81 6.14 -15.56
N SER A 325 -11.32 5.36 -16.52
CA SER A 325 -11.83 4.02 -16.80
C SER A 325 -10.68 3.10 -17.21
N THR A 326 -10.86 1.82 -16.96
CA THR A 326 -9.95 0.75 -17.41
C THR A 326 -10.72 -0.57 -17.48
N ILE A 327 -10.02 -1.66 -17.78
CA ILE A 327 -10.55 -3.02 -17.86
C ILE A 327 -9.84 -3.89 -16.81
N ILE A 328 -10.60 -4.62 -16.01
CA ILE A 328 -10.09 -5.64 -15.09
C ILE A 328 -10.79 -6.96 -15.42
N ASP A 329 -10.01 -8.01 -15.74
CA ASP A 329 -10.53 -9.32 -16.12
C ASP A 329 -11.63 -9.23 -17.20
N ASP A 330 -11.32 -8.50 -18.29
CA ASP A 330 -12.22 -8.22 -19.42
C ASP A 330 -13.52 -7.49 -19.07
N ARG A 331 -13.61 -6.90 -17.87
CA ARG A 331 -14.77 -6.10 -17.45
C ARG A 331 -14.40 -4.63 -17.32
N PRO A 332 -15.19 -3.72 -17.92
CA PRO A 332 -14.98 -2.29 -17.76
C PRO A 332 -15.23 -1.89 -16.30
N VAL A 333 -14.34 -1.06 -15.77
CA VAL A 333 -14.46 -0.48 -14.43
C VAL A 333 -14.23 1.01 -14.47
N GLN A 334 -14.90 1.73 -13.58
CA GLN A 334 -14.71 3.15 -13.40
C GLN A 334 -13.71 3.41 -12.28
N ILE A 335 -12.77 4.30 -12.50
CA ILE A 335 -11.74 4.68 -11.54
C ILE A 335 -12.10 6.03 -10.93
N LEU A 336 -12.07 6.12 -9.60
CA LEU A 336 -11.93 7.37 -8.88
C LEU A 336 -10.53 7.46 -8.29
N GLN A 337 -9.72 8.38 -8.80
CA GLN A 337 -8.41 8.70 -8.25
C GLN A 337 -8.53 9.87 -7.27
N GLY A 338 -8.36 9.58 -5.99
CA GLY A 338 -8.35 10.55 -4.90
C GLY A 338 -6.94 11.06 -4.63
N THR A 339 -6.78 12.37 -4.47
CA THR A 339 -5.49 12.99 -4.13
C THR A 339 -5.62 13.98 -2.97
N ASN A 340 -4.54 14.05 -2.18
CA ASN A 340 -4.29 15.06 -1.17
C ASN A 340 -2.92 15.68 -1.41
N ALA A 341 -2.73 16.95 -1.03
CA ALA A 341 -1.45 17.61 -1.17
C ALA A 341 -0.36 16.87 -0.35
N GLY A 342 0.75 16.53 -1.01
CA GLY A 342 1.89 15.84 -0.37
C GLY A 342 1.73 14.32 -0.25
N GLU A 343 0.57 13.76 -0.54
CA GLU A 343 0.32 12.31 -0.52
C GLU A 343 0.39 11.71 -1.93
N THR A 344 0.60 10.40 -2.00
CA THR A 344 0.38 9.62 -3.22
C THR A 344 -1.12 9.46 -3.49
N PRO A 345 -1.53 9.34 -4.76
CA PRO A 345 -2.93 9.08 -5.09
C PRO A 345 -3.43 7.75 -4.52
N VAL A 346 -4.75 7.60 -4.47
CA VAL A 346 -5.44 6.32 -4.26
C VAL A 346 -6.44 6.13 -5.39
N ASN A 347 -6.43 4.97 -6.01
CA ASN A 347 -7.43 4.60 -7.01
C ASN A 347 -8.48 3.67 -6.38
N LEU A 348 -9.75 4.00 -6.58
CA LEU A 348 -10.91 3.18 -6.26
C LEU A 348 -11.54 2.72 -7.57
N TYR A 349 -11.77 1.43 -7.73
CA TYR A 349 -12.27 0.82 -8.97
C TYR A 349 -13.67 0.26 -8.73
N PHE A 350 -14.65 0.75 -9.48
CA PHE A 350 -16.06 0.39 -9.35
C PHE A 350 -16.55 -0.38 -10.58
N ASP A 351 -17.25 -1.49 -10.36
CA ASP A 351 -17.84 -2.27 -11.44
C ASP A 351 -19.17 -1.67 -11.95
N GLU A 352 -19.77 -2.33 -12.94
CA GLU A 352 -21.06 -1.92 -13.51
C GLU A 352 -22.21 -1.90 -12.49
N SER A 353 -22.14 -2.71 -11.42
CA SER A 353 -23.14 -2.67 -10.33
C SER A 353 -22.95 -1.45 -9.42
N GLY A 354 -21.81 -0.78 -9.53
CA GLY A 354 -21.41 0.34 -8.68
C GLY A 354 -20.64 -0.11 -7.43
N LEU A 355 -20.37 -1.40 -7.24
CA LEU A 355 -19.62 -1.87 -6.09
C LEU A 355 -18.12 -1.65 -6.30
N LEU A 356 -17.41 -1.32 -5.22
CA LEU A 356 -15.96 -1.25 -5.22
C LEU A 356 -15.42 -2.67 -5.39
N VAL A 357 -14.63 -2.91 -6.42
CA VAL A 357 -13.99 -4.22 -6.67
C VAL A 357 -12.51 -4.21 -6.40
N ARG A 358 -11.88 -3.03 -6.45
CA ARG A 358 -10.45 -2.87 -6.16
C ARG A 358 -10.15 -1.50 -5.58
N LEU A 359 -9.15 -1.45 -4.70
CA LEU A 359 -8.47 -0.25 -4.25
C LEU A 359 -6.98 -0.43 -4.52
N VAL A 360 -6.33 0.57 -5.08
CA VAL A 360 -4.87 0.62 -5.19
C VAL A 360 -4.36 1.88 -4.51
N ARG A 361 -3.35 1.71 -3.65
CA ARG A 361 -2.61 2.80 -3.04
C ARG A 361 -1.13 2.61 -3.29
N TRP A 362 -0.36 3.67 -3.14
CA TRP A 362 1.09 3.62 -3.30
C TRP A 362 1.80 4.26 -2.12
N ASN A 363 2.96 3.72 -1.75
CA ASN A 363 3.86 4.34 -0.78
C ASN A 363 5.12 4.80 -1.51
N LYS A 364 5.54 6.04 -1.27
CA LYS A 364 6.87 6.50 -1.69
C LYS A 364 7.91 5.91 -0.74
N THR A 365 8.99 5.40 -1.31
CA THR A 365 10.23 5.06 -0.60
C THR A 365 11.39 5.81 -1.24
N THR A 366 12.53 5.85 -0.57
CA THR A 366 13.78 6.39 -1.13
C THR A 366 14.26 5.73 -2.44
N VAL A 367 13.77 4.53 -2.79
CA VAL A 367 14.22 3.76 -3.97
C VAL A 367 13.13 3.52 -5.02
N GLY A 368 11.95 4.10 -4.80
CA GLY A 368 10.82 4.01 -5.70
C GLY A 368 9.48 3.90 -4.98
N THR A 369 8.42 3.87 -5.76
CA THR A 369 7.05 3.82 -5.25
C THR A 369 6.57 2.37 -5.24
N VAL A 370 6.09 1.88 -4.09
CA VAL A 370 5.55 0.52 -3.95
C VAL A 370 4.02 0.53 -3.95
N PRO A 371 3.35 -0.31 -4.77
CA PRO A 371 1.90 -0.44 -4.76
C PRO A 371 1.42 -1.39 -3.66
N THR A 372 0.20 -1.15 -3.18
CA THR A 372 -0.63 -2.13 -2.48
C THR A 372 -1.99 -2.15 -3.15
N GLN A 373 -2.42 -3.34 -3.56
CA GLN A 373 -3.74 -3.60 -4.12
C GLN A 373 -4.61 -4.30 -3.07
N ILE A 374 -5.88 -3.91 -3.00
CA ILE A 374 -6.90 -4.57 -2.19
C ILE A 374 -8.08 -4.89 -3.11
N ASP A 375 -8.32 -6.17 -3.37
CA ASP A 375 -9.51 -6.62 -4.10
C ASP A 375 -10.64 -6.92 -3.13
N TYR A 376 -11.85 -6.52 -3.50
CA TYR A 376 -13.07 -6.73 -2.72
C TYR A 376 -14.02 -7.64 -3.49
N GLY A 377 -14.69 -8.53 -2.77
CA GLY A 377 -15.69 -9.41 -3.36
C GLY A 377 -16.60 -10.03 -2.32
N ASP A 378 -17.50 -10.90 -2.79
CA ASP A 378 -18.50 -11.58 -1.95
C ASP A 378 -19.28 -10.57 -1.10
N TYR A 379 -19.86 -9.56 -1.75
CA TYR A 379 -20.66 -8.56 -1.05
C TYR A 379 -21.94 -9.18 -0.50
N ARG A 380 -22.16 -9.07 0.81
CA ARG A 380 -23.36 -9.60 1.48
C ARG A 380 -24.04 -8.54 2.31
N GLU A 381 -25.34 -8.69 2.46
CA GLU A 381 -26.14 -7.78 3.27
C GLU A 381 -25.95 -8.06 4.78
N VAL A 382 -25.69 -7.00 5.53
CA VAL A 382 -25.55 -6.98 6.99
C VAL A 382 -26.26 -5.73 7.49
N ALA A 383 -27.31 -5.88 8.30
CA ALA A 383 -28.11 -4.76 8.80
C ALA A 383 -28.59 -3.76 7.71
N GLY A 384 -28.98 -4.29 6.54
CA GLY A 384 -29.52 -3.48 5.43
C GLY A 384 -28.48 -2.69 4.63
N ILE A 385 -27.19 -2.98 4.80
CA ILE A 385 -26.10 -2.49 3.94
C ILE A 385 -25.26 -3.65 3.41
N LYS A 386 -24.62 -3.48 2.26
CA LYS A 386 -23.67 -4.47 1.74
C LYS A 386 -22.27 -4.23 2.29
N LEU A 387 -21.61 -5.31 2.73
CA LEU A 387 -20.20 -5.32 3.14
C LEU A 387 -19.45 -6.39 2.35
N PRO A 388 -18.16 -6.19 2.02
CA PRO A 388 -17.35 -7.22 1.37
C PRO A 388 -17.02 -8.34 2.37
N PHE A 389 -17.36 -9.59 2.04
CA PHE A 389 -16.96 -10.76 2.85
C PHE A 389 -15.66 -11.38 2.37
N ARG A 390 -15.11 -10.94 1.23
CA ARG A 390 -13.80 -11.37 0.77
C ARG A 390 -12.92 -10.17 0.45
N THR A 391 -11.70 -10.17 0.99
CA THR A 391 -10.69 -9.16 0.71
C THR A 391 -9.36 -9.84 0.40
N ILE A 392 -8.73 -9.48 -0.71
CA ILE A 392 -7.37 -9.93 -1.04
C ILE A 392 -6.45 -8.73 -1.02
N VAL A 393 -5.45 -8.74 -0.15
CA VAL A 393 -4.42 -7.69 -0.08
C VAL A 393 -3.16 -8.21 -0.76
N THR A 394 -2.71 -7.54 -1.81
CA THR A 394 -1.49 -7.85 -2.56
C THR A 394 -0.51 -6.70 -2.47
N TRP A 395 0.76 -7.00 -2.19
CA TRP A 395 1.86 -6.03 -2.16
C TRP A 395 3.09 -6.65 -2.82
N THR A 396 4.21 -5.90 -2.87
CA THR A 396 5.37 -6.22 -3.73
C THR A 396 6.03 -7.56 -3.47
N ASP A 397 5.87 -8.15 -2.29
CA ASP A 397 6.46 -9.44 -1.92
C ASP A 397 5.46 -10.44 -1.29
N GLY A 398 4.15 -10.18 -1.35
CA GLY A 398 3.17 -11.12 -0.82
C GLY A 398 1.71 -10.82 -1.12
N GLN A 399 0.86 -11.79 -0.79
CA GLN A 399 -0.59 -11.68 -0.89
C GLN A 399 -1.26 -12.41 0.28
N ASN A 400 -2.31 -11.83 0.83
CA ASN A 400 -3.15 -12.44 1.87
C ASN A 400 -4.63 -12.28 1.53
N THR A 401 -5.43 -13.25 1.94
CA THR A 401 -6.88 -13.24 1.81
C THR A 401 -7.53 -13.25 3.19
N VAL A 402 -8.57 -12.43 3.36
CA VAL A 402 -9.54 -12.51 4.46
C VAL A 402 -10.88 -12.94 3.85
N ALA A 403 -11.47 -13.99 4.40
CA ALA A 403 -12.82 -14.44 4.10
C ALA A 403 -13.65 -14.39 5.38
N LEU A 404 -14.57 -13.43 5.49
CA LEU A 404 -15.45 -13.26 6.63
C LEU A 404 -16.53 -14.35 6.63
N LYS A 405 -16.83 -14.84 7.81
CA LYS A 405 -17.92 -15.79 8.07
C LYS A 405 -19.12 -15.09 8.69
N ASP A 406 -18.87 -14.20 9.65
CA ASP A 406 -19.89 -13.51 10.42
C ASP A 406 -19.49 -12.06 10.66
N VAL A 407 -20.47 -11.16 10.63
CA VAL A 407 -20.31 -9.74 10.93
C VAL A 407 -21.44 -9.31 11.85
N ARG A 408 -21.08 -8.85 13.04
CA ARG A 408 -22.02 -8.35 14.06
C ARG A 408 -21.96 -6.83 14.09
N PRO A 409 -22.93 -6.13 13.46
CA PRO A 409 -22.96 -4.68 13.40
C PRO A 409 -23.44 -4.07 14.73
N ASN A 410 -22.99 -2.85 15.01
CA ASN A 410 -23.46 -2.00 16.11
C ASN A 410 -23.37 -2.63 17.51
N VAL A 411 -22.37 -3.50 17.72
CA VAL A 411 -22.08 -4.08 19.03
C VAL A 411 -21.09 -3.21 19.81
N PRO A 412 -21.20 -3.14 21.15
CA PRO A 412 -20.17 -2.51 21.97
C PRO A 412 -18.81 -3.19 21.79
N ILE A 413 -17.76 -2.40 21.64
CA ILE A 413 -16.37 -2.87 21.53
C ILE A 413 -15.55 -2.22 22.63
N ASP A 414 -14.77 -3.04 23.35
CA ASP A 414 -13.81 -2.53 24.32
C ASP A 414 -12.75 -1.69 23.60
N ARG A 415 -12.52 -0.46 24.08
CA ARG A 415 -11.51 0.46 23.54
C ARG A 415 -10.10 -0.14 23.55
N ALA A 416 -9.79 -1.07 24.45
CA ALA A 416 -8.52 -1.79 24.46
C ALA A 416 -8.25 -2.56 23.14
N LYS A 417 -9.28 -2.88 22.34
CA LYS A 417 -9.08 -3.49 21.01
C LYS A 417 -8.40 -2.57 20.00
N PHE A 418 -8.47 -1.25 20.20
CA PHE A 418 -7.90 -0.24 19.31
C PHE A 418 -6.61 0.38 19.83
N THR A 419 -6.12 -0.04 21.00
CA THR A 419 -4.85 0.49 21.54
C THR A 419 -3.64 -0.16 20.89
N ARG A 420 -2.47 0.48 21.06
CA ARG A 420 -1.17 -0.08 20.68
C ARG A 420 -1.03 -1.53 21.20
N PRO A 421 -0.81 -2.53 20.34
CA PRO A 421 -0.69 -3.92 20.77
C PRO A 421 0.62 -4.15 21.52
N ALA A 422 0.63 -5.18 22.36
CA ALA A 422 1.87 -5.66 22.96
C ALA A 422 2.83 -6.18 21.86
N PRO A 423 4.15 -6.06 22.06
CA PRO A 423 5.11 -6.66 21.13
C PRO A 423 4.92 -8.17 20.99
N PHE A 424 5.05 -8.67 19.77
CA PHE A 424 4.91 -10.10 19.49
C PHE A 424 5.99 -10.90 20.25
N GLN A 425 5.54 -11.87 21.06
CA GLN A 425 6.44 -12.72 21.85
C GLN A 425 6.97 -13.86 20.96
N ARG A 426 8.20 -13.71 20.46
CA ARG A 426 8.88 -14.78 19.72
C ARG A 426 9.20 -15.91 20.70
N ARG A 427 8.72 -17.12 20.39
CA ARG A 427 8.97 -18.32 21.21
C ARG A 427 10.30 -18.99 20.90
#